data_AF-A0A6A3V3C7-F1
#
_entry.id   AF-A0A6A3V3C7-F1
#
_cell.length_a   1.000
_cell.length_b   1.000
_cell.length_c   1.000
_cell.angle_alpha   90.00
_cell.angle_beta   90.00
_cell.angle_gamma   90.00
#
_symmetry.space_group_name_H-M   'P 1'
#
loop_
_entity.id
_entity.type
_entity.pdbx_description
1 polymer ?
#
loop_
_entity_poly.entity_id
_entity_poly.type
_entity_poly.pdbx_seq_one_letter_code
_entity_poly.pdbx_strand_id
1 'polypeptide(L)'
;VLQLQRRSMSFKVRVGAVEPPKIPIAEKQRVQQTWGISGNETLEKLRVAAPGLTYVSVASPAFFDEVAQAQGTSSDQLVAVARVSSDAHDLLQRVDVLARGSSHLLIGFDPRPPCGWPVEEPTEPGKHLLTEIFVREASKLRNLSVFGGGALVVTGNGDGSVLANERPYGKLKLAAFRGSRVFVTQQQGFRVGGMSLFAGWGGRLYVSTSELVARGPIRAAVAGRWDGSSIIVQTSQLSTPSFGAAVTGSGKIRFASDSGEDECLCETQSLVIAGSDSIDTGDITSKSARVGILGSGSATLQTTEWLTAGTLGTARVNYLEPGPERVRGSTSSLRALTAAAKAQHENERAAIAAAMTPPTRESAFEGTGYNLNRW
;
A
#
# COMPACT_ATOMS: atom_id res chain seq x y z
N VAL A 1 25.39 -2.37 41.42
CA VAL A 1 24.47 -1.58 40.56
C VAL A 1 23.91 -2.51 39.49
N LEU A 2 22.80 -3.18 39.79
CA LEU A 2 22.08 -4.03 38.82
C LEU A 2 21.04 -3.13 38.15
N GLN A 3 21.33 -2.67 36.93
CA GLN A 3 20.31 -2.08 36.07
C GLN A 3 19.28 -3.17 35.79
N LEU A 4 18.12 -3.07 36.44
CA LEU A 4 16.90 -3.74 35.98
C LEU A 4 16.74 -3.38 34.50
N GLN A 5 16.89 -4.36 33.62
CA GLN A 5 16.39 -4.28 32.25
C GLN A 5 14.91 -3.92 32.35
N ARG A 6 14.58 -2.64 32.10
CA ARG A 6 13.22 -2.21 31.80
C ARG A 6 12.77 -3.07 30.63
N ARG A 7 11.99 -4.11 30.89
CA ARG A 7 11.24 -4.84 29.86
C ARG A 7 10.55 -3.77 29.02
N SER A 8 10.87 -3.70 27.72
CA SER A 8 10.19 -2.83 26.78
C SER A 8 8.70 -3.11 26.92
N MET A 9 7.95 -2.17 27.51
CA MET A 9 6.52 -2.37 27.77
C MET A 9 5.81 -2.32 26.41
N SER A 10 4.99 -3.32 26.15
CA SER A 10 4.10 -3.33 24.98
C SER A 10 3.16 -2.13 25.01
N PHE A 11 2.66 -1.72 23.84
CA PHE A 11 1.61 -0.69 23.81
C PHE A 11 0.42 -1.09 24.69
N LYS A 12 -0.16 -0.10 25.36
CA LYS A 12 -1.40 -0.25 26.13
C LYS A 12 -2.55 0.31 25.30
N VAL A 13 -3.60 -0.49 25.15
CA VAL A 13 -4.81 -0.11 24.42
C VAL A 13 -5.90 0.18 25.43
N ARG A 14 -6.49 1.38 25.34
CA ARG A 14 -7.66 1.78 26.12
C ARG A 14 -8.84 1.96 25.19
N VAL A 15 -9.97 1.38 25.56
CA VAL A 15 -11.20 1.41 24.77
C VAL A 15 -12.16 2.41 25.40
N GLY A 16 -12.64 3.36 24.61
CA GLY A 16 -13.68 4.29 24.99
C GLY A 16 -15.08 3.67 24.92
N ALA A 17 -16.05 4.38 25.48
CA ALA A 17 -17.46 4.01 25.35
C ALA A 17 -17.91 4.12 23.88
N VAL A 18 -18.99 3.40 23.55
CA VAL A 18 -19.68 3.60 22.28
C VAL A 18 -20.60 4.81 22.42
N GLU A 19 -20.44 5.78 21.55
CA GLU A 19 -21.14 7.07 21.59
C GLU A 19 -21.59 7.49 20.19
N PRO A 20 -22.60 8.36 20.05
CA PRO A 20 -22.91 8.97 18.77
C PRO A 20 -21.75 9.89 18.31
N PRO A 21 -21.42 9.94 17.00
CA PRO A 21 -20.40 10.84 16.51
C PRO A 21 -20.81 12.31 16.74
N LYS A 22 -19.88 13.11 17.28
CA LYS A 22 -20.12 14.55 17.54
C LYS A 22 -20.42 15.34 16.25
N ILE A 23 -19.73 14.98 15.17
CA ILE A 23 -19.87 15.60 13.84
C ILE A 23 -19.92 14.45 12.82
N PRO A 24 -21.14 13.94 12.49
CA PRO A 24 -21.27 12.87 11.51
C PRO A 24 -20.96 13.38 10.11
N ILE A 25 -20.24 12.59 9.32
CA ILE A 25 -19.96 12.87 7.91
C ILE A 25 -21.05 12.32 6.97
N ALA A 26 -21.94 11.48 7.49
CA ALA A 26 -23.07 10.90 6.77
C ALA A 26 -24.22 10.56 7.73
N GLU A 27 -25.46 10.62 7.25
CA GLU A 27 -26.66 10.27 8.05
C GLU A 27 -26.62 8.84 8.63
N LYS A 28 -25.97 7.93 7.91
CA LYS A 28 -25.81 6.54 8.35
C LYS A 28 -24.77 6.36 9.45
N GLN A 29 -23.90 7.34 9.69
CA GLN A 29 -22.90 7.27 10.75
C GLN A 29 -23.57 7.52 12.11
N ARG A 30 -23.99 6.46 12.79
CA ARG A 30 -24.84 6.55 13.99
C ARG A 30 -24.09 6.31 15.29
N VAL A 31 -23.07 5.45 15.25
CA VAL A 31 -22.30 5.05 16.41
C VAL A 31 -20.80 5.13 16.13
N GLN A 32 -20.03 5.43 17.16
CA GLN A 32 -18.59 5.57 17.12
C GLN A 32 -17.97 4.99 18.39
N GLN A 33 -16.78 4.41 18.26
CA GLN A 33 -15.95 3.99 19.38
C GLN A 33 -14.49 4.36 19.12
N THR A 34 -13.76 4.70 20.19
CA THR A 34 -12.39 5.21 20.11
C THR A 34 -11.46 4.36 20.95
N TRP A 35 -10.32 3.95 20.37
CA TRP A 35 -9.23 3.24 21.02
C TRP A 35 -8.01 4.15 21.11
N GLY A 36 -7.53 4.44 22.31
CA GLY A 36 -6.26 5.13 22.52
C GLY A 36 -5.13 4.13 22.69
N ILE A 37 -4.06 4.28 21.90
CA ILE A 37 -2.88 3.41 21.94
C ILE A 37 -1.73 4.20 22.54
N SER A 38 -1.32 3.84 23.75
CA SER A 38 -0.23 4.49 24.47
C SER A 38 1.02 3.63 24.61
N GLY A 39 2.19 4.27 24.61
CA GLY A 39 3.47 3.63 24.88
C GLY A 39 4.66 4.58 24.77
N ASN A 40 5.85 4.06 25.06
CA ASN A 40 7.09 4.83 25.09
C ASN A 40 7.87 4.76 23.77
N GLU A 41 7.41 3.93 22.84
CA GLU A 41 8.05 3.66 21.55
C GLU A 41 7.19 4.21 20.43
N THR A 42 7.78 4.46 19.26
CA THR A 42 7.03 4.90 18.08
C THR A 42 6.38 3.75 17.36
N LEU A 43 5.20 3.96 16.78
CA LEU A 43 4.55 2.99 15.91
C LEU A 43 5.36 2.81 14.61
N GLU A 44 5.82 1.58 14.37
CA GLU A 44 6.65 1.25 13.19
C GLU A 44 5.97 0.28 12.25
N LYS A 45 5.05 -0.55 12.76
CA LYS A 45 4.36 -1.58 11.98
C LYS A 45 2.87 -1.50 12.25
N LEU A 46 2.08 -1.36 11.20
CA LEU A 46 0.63 -1.36 11.25
C LEU A 46 0.10 -2.47 10.35
N ARG A 47 -0.70 -3.35 10.93
CA ARG A 47 -1.48 -4.33 10.20
C ARG A 47 -2.95 -3.99 10.35
N VAL A 48 -3.64 -3.83 9.23
CA VAL A 48 -5.07 -3.56 9.18
C VAL A 48 -5.76 -4.77 8.59
N ALA A 49 -6.80 -5.22 9.26
CA ALA A 49 -7.69 -6.27 8.76
C ALA A 49 -9.13 -5.97 9.16
N ALA A 50 -9.58 -4.79 8.75
CA ALA A 50 -10.95 -4.34 8.90
C ALA A 50 -11.64 -4.37 7.53
N PRO A 51 -12.91 -4.84 7.45
CA PRO A 51 -13.72 -4.68 6.26
C PRO A 51 -14.11 -3.21 6.07
N GLY A 52 -14.67 -2.88 4.90
CA GLY A 52 -15.10 -1.52 4.60
C GLY A 52 -13.92 -0.60 4.27
N LEU A 53 -13.96 0.64 4.75
CA LEU A 53 -12.98 1.66 4.43
C LEU A 53 -12.17 2.04 5.67
N THR A 54 -10.84 2.07 5.52
CA THR A 54 -9.91 2.50 6.56
C THR A 54 -9.08 3.70 6.10
N TYR A 55 -8.99 4.74 6.91
CA TYR A 55 -8.06 5.85 6.71
C TYR A 55 -6.91 5.80 7.70
N VAL A 56 -5.71 6.14 7.23
CA VAL A 56 -4.56 6.43 8.08
C VAL A 56 -4.09 7.84 7.77
N SER A 57 -4.14 8.71 8.76
CA SER A 57 -3.76 10.12 8.62
C SER A 57 -3.03 10.62 9.87
N VAL A 58 -2.31 11.74 9.73
CA VAL A 58 -1.81 12.50 10.87
C VAL A 58 -2.96 13.31 11.45
N ALA A 59 -3.08 13.36 12.78
CA ALA A 59 -4.04 14.24 13.46
C ALA A 59 -3.32 15.34 14.24
N SER A 60 -4.02 16.45 14.46
CA SER A 60 -3.50 17.57 15.24
C SER A 60 -3.25 17.17 16.70
N PRO A 61 -2.27 17.79 17.39
CA PRO A 61 -2.02 17.55 18.81
C PRO A 61 -3.27 17.71 19.68
N ALA A 62 -4.13 18.69 19.36
CA ALA A 62 -5.39 18.93 20.07
C ALA A 62 -6.34 17.73 20.07
N PHE A 63 -6.38 16.95 18.97
CA PHE A 63 -7.17 15.72 18.92
C PHE A 63 -6.63 14.66 19.89
N PHE A 64 -5.30 14.55 20.01
CA PHE A 64 -4.70 13.64 20.99
C PHE A 64 -4.98 14.08 22.43
N ASP A 65 -4.99 15.39 22.70
CA ASP A 65 -5.31 15.94 24.02
C ASP A 65 -6.76 15.62 24.44
N GLU A 66 -7.71 15.76 23.51
CA GLU A 66 -9.11 15.42 23.74
C GLU A 66 -9.27 13.93 24.11
N VAL A 67 -8.66 13.03 23.33
CA VAL A 67 -8.73 11.59 23.58
C VAL A 67 -8.04 11.23 24.90
N ALA A 68 -6.92 11.88 25.19
CA ALA A 68 -6.17 11.66 26.43
C ALA A 68 -6.99 12.07 27.66
N GLN A 69 -7.67 13.22 27.61
CA GLN A 69 -8.57 13.68 28.67
C GLN A 69 -9.74 12.72 28.88
N ALA A 70 -10.39 12.29 27.80
CA ALA A 70 -11.51 11.34 27.87
C ALA A 70 -11.10 9.98 28.46
N GLN A 71 -9.86 9.54 28.27
CA GLN A 71 -9.34 8.24 28.71
C GLN A 71 -8.51 8.29 29.99
N GLY A 72 -8.37 9.48 30.61
CA GLY A 72 -7.56 9.69 31.81
C GLY A 72 -6.08 9.32 31.60
N THR A 73 -5.52 9.65 30.44
CA THR A 73 -4.10 9.42 30.10
C THR A 73 -3.39 10.73 29.77
N SER A 74 -2.05 10.70 29.73
CA SER A 74 -1.29 11.82 29.18
C SER A 74 -1.26 11.74 27.65
N SER A 75 -1.50 12.86 26.99
CA SER A 75 -1.41 12.99 25.53
C SER A 75 -0.04 12.55 25.02
N ASP A 76 1.04 12.93 25.70
CA ASP A 76 2.41 12.59 25.29
C ASP A 76 2.66 11.07 25.17
N GLN A 77 1.88 10.27 25.91
CA GLN A 77 1.98 8.81 25.87
C GLN A 77 1.20 8.19 24.70
N LEU A 78 0.25 8.90 24.09
CA LEU A 78 -0.51 8.39 22.95
C LEU A 78 0.34 8.41 21.68
N VAL A 79 0.48 7.24 21.07
CA VAL A 79 1.26 7.03 19.84
C VAL A 79 0.35 6.97 18.62
N ALA A 80 -0.86 6.43 18.81
CA ALA A 80 -1.91 6.39 17.81
C ALA A 80 -3.29 6.38 18.48
N VAL A 81 -4.31 6.77 17.72
CA VAL A 81 -5.71 6.65 18.10
C VAL A 81 -6.44 5.98 16.95
N ALA A 82 -7.22 4.95 17.23
CA ALA A 82 -8.14 4.38 16.25
C ALA A 82 -9.56 4.81 16.61
N ARG A 83 -10.33 5.26 15.63
CA ARG A 83 -11.73 5.65 15.77
C ARG A 83 -12.53 4.88 14.74
N VAL A 84 -13.48 4.08 15.19
CA VAL A 84 -14.33 3.30 14.27
C VAL A 84 -15.76 3.78 14.40
N SER A 85 -16.39 4.01 13.26
CA SER A 85 -17.78 4.45 13.17
C SER A 85 -18.58 3.57 12.22
N SER A 86 -19.86 3.45 12.52
CA SER A 86 -20.75 2.47 11.90
C SER A 86 -22.20 2.94 11.94
N ASP A 87 -23.04 2.32 11.12
CA ASP A 87 -24.50 2.41 11.22
C ASP A 87 -25.10 1.43 12.23
N ALA A 88 -24.32 0.42 12.63
CA ALA A 88 -24.74 -0.69 13.47
C ALA A 88 -23.78 -0.91 14.65
N HIS A 89 -24.34 -1.00 15.87
CA HIS A 89 -23.60 -1.14 17.12
C HIS A 89 -22.89 -2.50 17.24
N ASP A 90 -23.49 -3.56 16.72
CA ASP A 90 -22.94 -4.93 16.72
C ASP A 90 -21.62 -5.03 15.93
N LEU A 91 -21.42 -4.17 14.93
CA LEU A 91 -20.14 -4.13 14.19
C LEU A 91 -18.99 -3.60 15.04
N LEU A 92 -19.23 -2.63 15.93
CA LEU A 92 -18.17 -2.07 16.78
C LEU A 92 -17.66 -3.09 17.80
N GLN A 93 -18.54 -3.96 18.30
CA GLN A 93 -18.16 -5.03 19.24
C GLN A 93 -17.21 -6.08 18.63
N ARG A 94 -17.15 -6.14 17.30
CA ARG A 94 -16.31 -7.07 16.55
C ARG A 94 -14.93 -6.49 16.22
N VAL A 95 -14.73 -5.18 16.43
CA VAL A 95 -13.43 -4.55 16.24
C VAL A 95 -12.56 -4.80 17.47
N ASP A 96 -11.34 -5.26 17.24
CA ASP A 96 -10.33 -5.42 18.28
C ASP A 96 -8.99 -4.81 17.83
N VAL A 97 -8.32 -4.16 18.78
CA VAL A 97 -7.08 -3.42 18.58
C VAL A 97 -6.01 -4.07 19.45
N LEU A 98 -5.11 -4.80 18.80
CA LEU A 98 -4.13 -5.65 19.45
C LEU A 98 -2.72 -5.07 19.29
N ALA A 99 -2.12 -4.72 20.42
CA ALA A 99 -0.70 -4.41 20.51
C ALA A 99 0.13 -5.71 20.48
N ARG A 100 1.05 -5.85 19.52
CA ARG A 100 1.98 -6.99 19.45
C ARG A 100 3.42 -6.52 19.68
N GLY A 101 3.87 -6.61 20.93
CA GLY A 101 5.18 -6.07 21.32
C GLY A 101 5.16 -4.55 21.42
N SER A 102 6.31 -3.90 21.19
CA SER A 102 6.50 -2.49 21.49
C SER A 102 6.38 -1.54 20.30
N SER A 103 6.29 -2.03 19.06
CA SER A 103 6.21 -1.16 17.86
C SER A 103 5.24 -1.64 16.76
N HIS A 104 4.41 -2.64 17.07
CA HIS A 104 3.49 -3.25 16.11
C HIS A 104 2.05 -3.24 16.63
N LEU A 105 1.16 -2.72 15.80
CA LEU A 105 -0.27 -2.65 16.04
C LEU A 105 -1.02 -3.47 14.99
N LEU A 106 -1.99 -4.26 15.45
CA LEU A 106 -2.97 -4.93 14.61
C LEU A 106 -4.35 -4.36 14.94
N ILE A 107 -5.03 -3.79 13.95
CA ILE A 107 -6.43 -3.40 14.04
C ILE A 107 -7.19 -4.35 13.14
N GLY A 108 -8.13 -5.10 13.69
CA GLY A 108 -8.90 -6.03 12.89
C GLY A 108 -10.32 -6.19 13.40
N PHE A 109 -11.15 -6.68 12.50
CA PHE A 109 -12.53 -7.06 12.78
C PHE A 109 -12.53 -8.57 12.99
N ASP A 110 -13.06 -9.11 14.09
CA ASP A 110 -12.90 -10.51 14.49
C ASP A 110 -11.44 -11.05 14.32
N PRO A 111 -10.37 -10.36 14.79
CA PRO A 111 -8.98 -10.70 14.45
C PRO A 111 -8.48 -12.03 15.05
N ARG A 112 -9.33 -12.73 15.81
CA ARG A 112 -9.13 -14.10 16.30
C ARG A 112 -10.17 -15.02 15.66
N PRO A 113 -10.03 -15.41 14.39
CA PRO A 113 -10.91 -16.43 13.84
C PRO A 113 -10.70 -17.74 14.62
N PRO A 114 -11.75 -18.40 15.11
CA PRO A 114 -11.63 -19.76 15.63
C PRO A 114 -11.05 -20.68 14.54
N CYS A 115 -10.16 -21.60 14.90
CA CYS A 115 -9.65 -22.59 13.97
C CYS A 115 -10.83 -23.32 13.28
N GLY A 116 -10.86 -23.31 11.94
CA GLY A 116 -11.88 -24.01 11.15
C GLY A 116 -13.11 -23.19 10.73
N TRP A 117 -13.11 -21.86 10.88
CA TRP A 117 -14.16 -21.01 10.31
C TRP A 117 -14.16 -21.04 8.77
N PRO A 118 -15.33 -20.98 8.12
CA PRO A 118 -15.44 -21.10 6.67
C PRO A 118 -14.65 -20.02 5.93
N VAL A 119 -14.08 -20.41 4.79
CA VAL A 119 -13.32 -19.59 3.83
C VAL A 119 -14.24 -18.68 3.01
N GLU A 120 -15.55 -18.80 3.20
CA GLU A 120 -16.55 -17.98 2.51
C GLU A 120 -16.71 -16.63 3.24
N GLU A 121 -16.69 -15.55 2.46
CA GLU A 121 -16.88 -14.17 2.91
C GLU A 121 -18.40 -13.89 3.02
N PRO A 122 -19.10 -14.08 4.16
CA PRO A 122 -20.47 -13.59 4.27
C PRO A 122 -20.44 -12.09 4.09
N THR A 123 -21.01 -11.64 2.98
CA THR A 123 -21.31 -10.23 2.76
C THR A 123 -22.48 -9.89 3.67
N GLU A 124 -22.31 -8.88 4.52
CA GLU A 124 -23.41 -8.26 5.27
C GLU A 124 -23.85 -7.01 4.50
N PRO A 125 -24.68 -7.14 3.44
CA PRO A 125 -25.09 -6.00 2.64
C PRO A 125 -25.88 -5.00 3.49
N GLY A 126 -25.66 -3.72 3.22
CA GLY A 126 -26.40 -2.63 3.85
C GLY A 126 -25.85 -2.16 5.20
N LYS A 127 -24.77 -2.75 5.71
CA LYS A 127 -24.03 -2.22 6.86
C LYS A 127 -22.75 -1.49 6.42
N HIS A 128 -22.35 -0.48 7.19
CA HIS A 128 -21.27 0.44 6.81
C HIS A 128 -20.26 0.57 7.95
N LEU A 129 -18.97 0.49 7.64
CA LEU A 129 -17.90 0.59 8.62
C LEU A 129 -16.79 1.51 8.09
N LEU A 130 -16.49 2.55 8.86
CA LEU A 130 -15.36 3.45 8.64
C LEU A 130 -14.39 3.34 9.82
N THR A 131 -13.15 2.93 9.54
CA THR A 131 -12.06 2.90 10.50
C THR A 131 -11.09 4.06 10.22
N GLU A 132 -10.84 4.92 11.20
CA GLU A 132 -9.87 6.00 11.07
C GLU A 132 -8.74 5.78 12.07
N ILE A 133 -7.51 5.78 11.59
CA ILE A 133 -6.30 5.56 12.37
C ILE A 133 -5.48 6.84 12.31
N PHE A 134 -5.42 7.52 13.44
CA PHE A 134 -4.68 8.75 13.60
C PHE A 134 -3.32 8.43 14.22
N VAL A 135 -2.26 8.73 13.49
CA VAL A 135 -0.89 8.65 13.99
C VAL A 135 -0.39 10.04 14.34
N ARG A 136 0.48 10.14 15.34
CA ARG A 136 1.13 11.42 15.68
C ARG A 136 2.13 11.80 14.58
N GLU A 137 2.32 13.11 14.39
CA GLU A 137 3.33 13.67 13.49
C GLU A 137 4.72 13.04 13.75
N ALA A 138 5.52 12.84 12.70
CA ALA A 138 6.79 12.09 12.72
C ALA A 138 6.67 10.57 12.94
N SER A 139 5.50 9.97 12.68
CA SER A 139 5.31 8.52 12.77
C SER A 139 6.36 7.76 11.94
N LYS A 140 6.98 6.75 12.57
CA LYS A 140 8.08 5.95 12.00
C LYS A 140 7.53 4.74 11.24
N LEU A 141 6.33 4.86 10.67
CA LEU A 141 5.62 3.73 10.09
C LEU A 141 6.36 3.24 8.84
N ARG A 142 7.03 2.10 9.00
CA ARG A 142 7.89 1.48 7.98
C ARG A 142 7.28 0.23 7.38
N ASN A 143 6.26 -0.32 8.02
CA ASN A 143 5.57 -1.50 7.53
C ASN A 143 4.07 -1.29 7.66
N LEU A 144 3.40 -1.25 6.52
CA LEU A 144 1.96 -1.19 6.42
C LEU A 144 1.49 -2.40 5.63
N SER A 145 0.61 -3.19 6.24
CA SER A 145 0.05 -4.37 5.60
C SER A 145 -1.45 -4.44 5.81
N VAL A 146 -2.18 -4.73 4.73
CA VAL A 146 -3.64 -4.82 4.75
C VAL A 146 -4.06 -6.21 4.31
N PHE A 147 -5.03 -6.78 5.02
CA PHE A 147 -5.60 -8.09 4.77
C PHE A 147 -7.12 -8.00 4.76
N GLY A 148 -7.77 -8.74 3.86
CA GLY A 148 -9.23 -8.80 3.73
C GLY A 148 -9.77 -7.86 2.64
N GLY A 149 -11.06 -7.94 2.33
CA GLY A 149 -11.66 -7.24 1.17
C GLY A 149 -11.87 -5.72 1.30
N GLY A 150 -11.32 -5.08 2.35
CA GLY A 150 -11.48 -3.65 2.60
C GLY A 150 -10.56 -2.74 1.76
N ALA A 151 -10.84 -1.44 1.78
CA ALA A 151 -9.96 -0.41 1.23
C ALA A 151 -9.21 0.32 2.35
N LEU A 152 -7.91 0.57 2.16
CA LEU A 152 -7.09 1.41 3.03
C LEU A 152 -6.63 2.63 2.24
N VAL A 153 -6.81 3.82 2.79
CA VAL A 153 -6.27 5.06 2.25
C VAL A 153 -5.29 5.66 3.25
N VAL A 154 -4.06 5.91 2.80
CA VAL A 154 -3.03 6.62 3.56
C VAL A 154 -2.87 8.00 2.96
N THR A 155 -3.16 9.03 3.75
CA THR A 155 -3.07 10.43 3.32
C THR A 155 -2.04 11.18 4.15
N GLY A 156 -0.98 11.67 3.51
CA GLY A 156 -0.11 12.69 4.08
C GLY A 156 -0.65 14.06 3.70
N ASN A 157 -1.32 14.74 4.63
CA ASN A 157 -1.75 16.13 4.44
C ASN A 157 -0.59 17.07 4.81
N GLY A 158 -0.73 18.37 4.57
CA GLY A 158 0.29 19.40 4.88
C GLY A 158 0.83 19.37 6.32
N ASP A 159 0.11 18.71 7.24
CA ASP A 159 0.45 18.53 8.65
C ASP A 159 1.42 17.37 8.94
N GLY A 160 1.89 16.63 7.91
CA GLY A 160 2.99 15.66 8.04
C GLY A 160 2.81 14.33 7.30
N SER A 161 3.90 13.56 7.25
CA SER A 161 3.94 12.23 6.61
C SER A 161 3.54 11.11 7.58
N VAL A 162 2.57 10.28 7.18
CA VAL A 162 2.18 9.05 7.88
C VAL A 162 3.22 7.95 7.72
N LEU A 163 3.88 7.88 6.57
CA LEU A 163 4.89 6.86 6.30
C LEU A 163 6.27 7.41 6.64
N ALA A 164 7.18 6.52 7.04
CA ALA A 164 8.55 6.88 7.34
C ALA A 164 9.23 7.47 6.09
N ASN A 165 9.45 8.78 6.13
CA ASN A 165 10.11 9.56 5.08
C ASN A 165 11.46 10.12 5.58
N GLU A 166 12.30 10.59 4.67
CA GLU A 166 13.62 11.18 4.97
C GLU A 166 14.54 10.24 5.75
N ARG A 167 14.54 8.96 5.36
CA ARG A 167 15.33 7.91 6.01
C ARG A 167 16.20 7.19 5.01
N PRO A 168 17.41 7.71 4.71
CA PRO A 168 18.28 7.17 3.65
C PRO A 168 18.72 5.72 3.86
N TYR A 169 18.54 5.16 5.07
CA TYR A 169 18.86 3.76 5.38
C TYR A 169 17.63 2.93 5.82
N GLY A 170 16.46 3.56 5.93
CA GLY A 170 15.22 2.90 6.34
C GLY A 170 14.55 2.18 5.17
N LYS A 171 14.02 0.97 5.40
CA LYS A 171 13.22 0.25 4.40
C LYS A 171 11.73 0.45 4.66
N LEU A 172 10.99 0.90 3.64
CA LEU A 172 9.53 0.99 3.66
C LEU A 172 8.92 -0.28 3.04
N LYS A 173 7.93 -0.86 3.70
CA LYS A 173 7.21 -2.05 3.24
C LYS A 173 5.72 -1.77 3.18
N LEU A 174 5.13 -1.95 2.01
CA LEU A 174 3.70 -1.80 1.76
C LEU A 174 3.17 -3.12 1.22
N ALA A 175 2.07 -3.62 1.77
CA ALA A 175 1.50 -4.88 1.32
C ALA A 175 -0.02 -4.91 1.31
N ALA A 176 -0.60 -5.44 0.23
CA ALA A 176 -2.03 -5.67 0.05
C ALA A 176 -2.31 -7.16 -0.18
N PHE A 177 -3.23 -7.74 0.59
CA PHE A 177 -3.59 -9.16 0.52
C PHE A 177 -5.10 -9.38 0.51
N ARG A 178 -5.56 -10.50 -0.07
CA ARG A 178 -6.94 -11.00 0.01
C ARG A 178 -7.99 -9.97 -0.43
N GLY A 179 -7.90 -9.49 -1.66
CA GLY A 179 -8.87 -8.53 -2.20
C GLY A 179 -8.75 -7.09 -1.68
N SER A 180 -7.86 -6.81 -0.72
CA SER A 180 -7.70 -5.44 -0.20
C SER A 180 -7.25 -4.46 -1.28
N ARG A 181 -7.73 -3.22 -1.19
CA ARG A 181 -7.26 -2.10 -2.02
C ARG A 181 -6.51 -1.11 -1.14
N VAL A 182 -5.24 -0.86 -1.43
CA VAL A 182 -4.40 0.06 -0.65
C VAL A 182 -4.03 1.24 -1.51
N PHE A 183 -4.43 2.43 -1.09
CA PHE A 183 -4.08 3.70 -1.72
C PHE A 183 -3.11 4.44 -0.81
N VAL A 184 -1.91 4.71 -1.31
CA VAL A 184 -0.93 5.55 -0.64
C VAL A 184 -0.77 6.81 -1.48
N THR A 185 -1.35 7.91 -1.01
CA THR A 185 -1.30 9.21 -1.67
C THR A 185 -0.54 10.18 -0.80
N GLN A 186 0.62 10.62 -1.26
CA GLN A 186 1.48 11.51 -0.50
C GLN A 186 2.01 12.65 -1.38
N GLN A 187 1.68 13.89 -1.01
CA GLN A 187 2.16 15.07 -1.76
C GLN A 187 3.67 15.25 -1.63
N GLN A 188 4.24 14.92 -0.47
CA GLN A 188 5.69 14.90 -0.25
C GLN A 188 6.30 13.66 -0.89
N GLY A 189 7.46 13.81 -1.53
CA GLY A 189 8.22 12.69 -2.09
C GLY A 189 8.75 11.73 -1.02
N PHE A 190 9.00 10.49 -1.40
CA PHE A 190 9.64 9.47 -0.55
C PHE A 190 11.16 9.46 -0.74
N ARG A 191 11.90 9.74 0.35
CA ARG A 191 13.36 9.56 0.43
C ARG A 191 13.69 8.43 1.40
N VAL A 192 13.95 7.24 0.88
CA VAL A 192 14.10 6.00 1.67
C VAL A 192 15.39 5.24 1.35
N GLY A 193 15.80 4.33 2.22
CA GLY A 193 16.89 3.39 1.96
C GLY A 193 16.50 2.22 1.05
N GLY A 194 15.20 1.95 0.91
CA GLY A 194 14.68 0.96 -0.02
C GLY A 194 13.18 0.79 0.18
N MET A 195 12.51 0.25 -0.84
CA MET A 195 11.06 0.06 -0.82
C MET A 195 10.70 -1.36 -1.23
N SER A 196 9.75 -1.96 -0.53
CA SER A 196 9.20 -3.28 -0.87
C SER A 196 7.69 -3.18 -0.97
N LEU A 197 7.18 -3.43 -2.16
CA LEU A 197 5.77 -3.41 -2.51
C LEU A 197 5.33 -4.84 -2.76
N PHE A 198 4.26 -5.26 -2.10
CA PHE A 198 3.72 -6.60 -2.26
C PHE A 198 2.22 -6.57 -2.48
N ALA A 199 1.73 -7.32 -3.45
CA ALA A 199 0.31 -7.55 -3.63
C ALA A 199 0.05 -9.03 -3.90
N GLY A 200 -0.95 -9.62 -3.24
CA GLY A 200 -1.29 -11.00 -3.51
C GLY A 200 -2.68 -11.42 -3.10
N TRP A 201 -3.11 -12.59 -3.58
CA TRP A 201 -4.46 -13.10 -3.37
C TRP A 201 -5.56 -12.06 -3.71
N GLY A 202 -5.43 -11.37 -4.84
CA GLY A 202 -6.39 -10.34 -5.29
C GLY A 202 -6.18 -8.96 -4.68
N GLY A 203 -5.13 -8.77 -3.87
CA GLY A 203 -4.79 -7.46 -3.31
C GLY A 203 -4.32 -6.47 -4.39
N ARG A 204 -4.70 -5.20 -4.26
CA ARG A 204 -4.32 -4.11 -5.16
C ARG A 204 -3.64 -3.01 -4.37
N LEU A 205 -2.48 -2.57 -4.85
CA LEU A 205 -1.69 -1.53 -4.22
C LEU A 205 -1.45 -0.40 -5.21
N TYR A 206 -1.83 0.81 -4.83
CA TYR A 206 -1.70 2.04 -5.58
C TYR A 206 -0.81 2.99 -4.77
N VAL A 207 0.31 3.43 -5.34
CA VAL A 207 1.23 4.37 -4.70
C VAL A 207 1.38 5.59 -5.60
N SER A 208 0.93 6.76 -5.15
CA SER A 208 1.07 8.04 -5.84
C SER A 208 1.91 9.00 -4.98
N THR A 209 2.98 9.53 -5.55
CA THR A 209 3.91 10.45 -4.88
C THR A 209 4.61 11.37 -5.88
N SER A 210 4.96 12.58 -5.48
CA SER A 210 5.67 13.52 -6.36
C SER A 210 7.08 13.04 -6.74
N GLU A 211 7.82 12.44 -5.81
CA GLU A 211 9.20 12.01 -6.00
C GLU A 211 9.46 10.70 -5.23
N LEU A 212 10.25 9.79 -5.81
CA LEU A 212 10.64 8.53 -5.19
C LEU A 212 12.16 8.33 -5.31
N VAL A 213 12.90 8.69 -4.26
CA VAL A 213 14.35 8.50 -4.15
C VAL A 213 14.67 7.36 -3.19
N ALA A 214 15.24 6.28 -3.70
CA ALA A 214 15.68 5.15 -2.92
C ALA A 214 17.20 4.97 -3.03
N ARG A 215 17.92 4.98 -1.90
CA ARG A 215 19.37 4.68 -1.89
C ARG A 215 19.70 3.21 -2.17
N GLY A 216 18.74 2.34 -1.93
CA GLY A 216 18.82 0.91 -2.20
C GLY A 216 17.72 0.47 -3.16
N PRO A 217 17.50 -0.85 -3.29
CA PRO A 217 16.60 -1.37 -4.29
C PRO A 217 15.14 -1.09 -3.97
N ILE A 218 14.37 -0.77 -5.01
CA ILE A 218 12.91 -0.82 -5.00
C ILE A 218 12.50 -2.18 -5.54
N ARG A 219 11.65 -2.91 -4.80
CA ARG A 219 11.19 -4.24 -5.17
C ARG A 219 9.67 -4.30 -5.17
N ALA A 220 9.07 -4.66 -6.30
CA ALA A 220 7.66 -4.93 -6.43
C ALA A 220 7.45 -6.42 -6.67
N ALA A 221 6.53 -7.04 -5.93
CA ALA A 221 6.21 -8.45 -6.12
C ALA A 221 4.70 -8.66 -6.09
N VAL A 222 4.19 -9.35 -7.11
CA VAL A 222 2.80 -9.76 -7.20
C VAL A 222 2.70 -11.27 -7.22
N ALA A 223 1.84 -11.81 -6.36
CA ALA A 223 1.56 -13.23 -6.29
C ALA A 223 0.05 -13.48 -6.30
N GLY A 224 -0.50 -13.89 -7.43
CA GLY A 224 -1.92 -14.17 -7.57
C GLY A 224 -2.14 -15.55 -8.16
N ARG A 225 -2.99 -16.36 -7.49
CA ARG A 225 -3.49 -17.61 -8.09
C ARG A 225 -4.55 -17.33 -9.15
N TRP A 226 -5.31 -16.24 -8.97
CA TRP A 226 -6.40 -15.78 -9.81
C TRP A 226 -6.18 -14.31 -10.18
N ASP A 227 -6.92 -13.82 -11.17
CA ASP A 227 -6.89 -12.43 -11.61
C ASP A 227 -7.27 -11.46 -10.47
N GLY A 228 -6.70 -10.26 -10.51
CA GLY A 228 -7.08 -9.14 -9.65
C GLY A 228 -5.96 -8.62 -8.74
N SER A 229 -4.81 -9.29 -8.68
CA SER A 229 -3.66 -8.76 -7.93
C SER A 229 -2.91 -7.72 -8.78
N SER A 230 -2.72 -6.51 -8.26
CA SER A 230 -2.00 -5.48 -9.01
C SER A 230 -1.20 -4.53 -8.14
N ILE A 231 -0.05 -4.09 -8.65
CA ILE A 231 0.70 -2.96 -8.09
C ILE A 231 0.78 -1.88 -9.17
N ILE A 232 0.34 -0.67 -8.84
CA ILE A 232 0.51 0.51 -9.67
C ILE A 232 1.26 1.56 -8.86
N VAL A 233 2.36 2.05 -9.42
CA VAL A 233 3.15 3.15 -8.85
C VAL A 233 3.14 4.29 -9.84
N GLN A 234 2.78 5.48 -9.37
CA GLN A 234 2.71 6.72 -10.15
C GLN A 234 3.57 7.77 -9.45
N THR A 235 4.56 8.31 -10.16
CA THR A 235 5.43 9.36 -9.63
C THR A 235 6.05 10.21 -10.72
N SER A 236 6.36 11.48 -10.45
CA SER A 236 7.03 12.33 -11.42
C SER A 236 8.52 12.01 -11.52
N GLN A 237 9.16 11.68 -10.40
CA GLN A 237 10.60 11.46 -10.36
C GLN A 237 10.95 10.14 -9.66
N LEU A 238 11.85 9.36 -10.27
CA LEU A 238 12.37 8.13 -9.69
C LEU A 238 13.89 8.14 -9.74
N SER A 239 14.53 7.84 -8.61
CA SER A 239 15.97 7.59 -8.57
C SER A 239 16.28 6.41 -7.66
N THR A 240 16.76 5.31 -8.24
CA THR A 240 17.19 4.12 -7.50
C THR A 240 18.34 3.39 -8.22
N PRO A 241 19.30 2.80 -7.49
CA PRO A 241 20.33 1.97 -8.13
C PRO A 241 19.74 0.71 -8.78
N SER A 242 18.61 0.21 -8.26
CA SER A 242 18.05 -1.04 -8.76
C SER A 242 16.55 -1.12 -8.58
N PHE A 243 15.86 -1.42 -9.67
CA PHE A 243 14.44 -1.73 -9.66
C PHE A 243 14.22 -3.21 -9.99
N GLY A 244 13.54 -3.92 -9.08
CA GLY A 244 13.19 -5.31 -9.25
C GLY A 244 11.69 -5.52 -9.28
N ALA A 245 11.18 -6.24 -10.26
CA ALA A 245 9.77 -6.63 -10.33
C ALA A 245 9.63 -8.14 -10.53
N ALA A 246 8.74 -8.76 -9.77
CA ALA A 246 8.45 -10.18 -9.87
C ALA A 246 6.94 -10.43 -9.90
N VAL A 247 6.47 -11.18 -10.89
CA VAL A 247 5.09 -11.65 -10.98
C VAL A 247 5.09 -13.17 -10.96
N THR A 248 4.28 -13.76 -10.09
CA THR A 248 4.00 -15.20 -10.09
C THR A 248 2.50 -15.47 -10.17
N GLY A 249 2.11 -16.33 -11.11
CA GLY A 249 0.73 -16.61 -11.46
C GLY A 249 0.09 -15.51 -12.31
N SER A 250 -1.03 -14.96 -11.85
CA SER A 250 -1.76 -13.87 -12.49
C SER A 250 -1.69 -12.59 -11.66
N GLY A 251 -1.21 -11.52 -12.27
CA GLY A 251 -1.16 -10.19 -11.66
C GLY A 251 -0.30 -9.19 -12.43
N LYS A 252 -0.62 -7.91 -12.26
CA LYS A 252 -0.03 -6.81 -13.03
C LYS A 252 0.86 -5.92 -12.16
N ILE A 253 2.04 -5.56 -12.66
CA ILE A 253 2.85 -4.47 -12.11
C ILE A 253 2.95 -3.39 -13.17
N ARG A 254 2.57 -2.15 -12.85
CA ARG A 254 2.76 -0.98 -13.73
C ARG A 254 3.44 0.14 -12.97
N PHE A 255 4.45 0.73 -13.58
CA PHE A 255 5.05 1.99 -13.17
C PHE A 255 4.71 3.06 -14.21
N ALA A 256 4.18 4.19 -13.76
CA ALA A 256 3.79 5.31 -14.61
C ALA A 256 4.48 6.59 -14.13
N SER A 257 5.04 7.35 -15.06
CA SER A 257 5.58 8.69 -14.77
C SER A 257 4.47 9.73 -14.87
N ASP A 258 4.42 10.71 -13.96
CA ASP A 258 3.49 11.85 -14.05
C ASP A 258 4.02 12.99 -14.93
N SER A 259 5.32 13.28 -14.82
CA SER A 259 6.04 14.12 -15.76
C SER A 259 6.51 13.30 -16.97
N GLY A 260 7.04 13.94 -18.00
CA GLY A 260 7.64 13.25 -19.16
C GLY A 260 8.72 12.23 -18.75
N GLU A 261 9.13 11.38 -19.68
CA GLU A 261 9.95 10.16 -19.45
C GLU A 261 11.38 10.40 -18.92
N ASP A 262 11.82 11.65 -18.77
CA ASP A 262 13.22 12.00 -18.52
C ASP A 262 13.63 12.08 -17.04
N GLU A 263 12.69 11.99 -16.09
CA GLU A 263 12.96 12.15 -14.65
C GLU A 263 12.93 10.83 -13.85
N CYS A 264 12.56 9.72 -14.49
CA CYS A 264 12.50 8.41 -13.86
C CYS A 264 13.68 7.51 -14.27
N LEU A 265 14.73 7.53 -13.45
CA LEU A 265 16.02 6.88 -13.73
C LEU A 265 16.34 5.73 -12.77
N CYS A 266 16.91 4.66 -13.32
CA CYS A 266 17.55 3.61 -12.53
C CYS A 266 18.80 3.02 -13.20
N GLU A 267 19.73 2.46 -12.43
CA GLU A 267 20.93 1.85 -13.05
C GLU A 267 20.62 0.46 -13.61
N THR A 268 19.89 -0.35 -12.84
CA THR A 268 19.62 -1.75 -13.17
C THR A 268 18.15 -2.11 -13.00
N GLN A 269 17.59 -2.81 -13.98
CA GLN A 269 16.27 -3.43 -13.90
C GLN A 269 16.37 -4.95 -13.92
N SER A 270 15.62 -5.61 -13.04
CA SER A 270 15.48 -7.06 -13.00
C SER A 270 14.01 -7.45 -12.97
N LEU A 271 13.49 -7.95 -14.08
CA LEU A 271 12.09 -8.32 -14.24
C LEU A 271 11.96 -9.85 -14.35
N VAL A 272 11.10 -10.44 -13.54
CA VAL A 272 10.84 -11.88 -13.56
C VAL A 272 9.35 -12.14 -13.61
N ILE A 273 8.89 -12.91 -14.60
CA ILE A 273 7.50 -13.33 -14.72
C ILE A 273 7.45 -14.85 -14.77
N ALA A 274 6.72 -15.46 -13.85
CA ALA A 274 6.38 -16.88 -13.87
C ALA A 274 4.86 -16.99 -13.94
N GLY A 275 4.29 -16.92 -15.14
CA GLY A 275 2.84 -16.83 -15.32
C GLY A 275 2.41 -16.18 -16.64
N SER A 276 1.22 -15.58 -16.63
CA SER A 276 0.52 -15.15 -17.85
C SER A 276 0.36 -13.63 -17.99
N ASP A 277 0.62 -12.86 -16.94
CA ASP A 277 0.36 -11.41 -16.92
C ASP A 277 1.62 -10.56 -17.17
N SER A 278 1.47 -9.26 -16.96
CA SER A 278 2.41 -8.25 -17.44
C SER A 278 3.15 -7.49 -16.34
N ILE A 279 4.41 -7.20 -16.61
CA ILE A 279 5.18 -6.16 -15.93
C ILE A 279 5.43 -5.03 -16.93
N ASP A 280 5.05 -3.81 -16.56
CA ASP A 280 5.28 -2.64 -17.39
C ASP A 280 6.02 -1.56 -16.60
N THR A 281 7.25 -1.32 -17.01
CA THR A 281 8.18 -0.33 -16.49
C THR A 281 8.72 0.55 -17.62
N GLY A 282 7.92 0.73 -18.69
CA GLY A 282 8.29 1.54 -19.84
C GLY A 282 8.68 2.97 -19.45
N ASP A 283 7.97 3.55 -18.48
CA ASP A 283 8.20 4.91 -17.99
C ASP A 283 9.46 5.03 -17.08
N ILE A 284 10.24 3.95 -16.88
CA ILE A 284 11.51 3.99 -16.16
C ILE A 284 12.66 3.73 -17.14
N THR A 285 13.53 4.72 -17.29
CA THR A 285 14.75 4.57 -18.09
C THR A 285 15.85 3.90 -17.26
N SER A 286 16.40 2.80 -17.79
CA SER A 286 17.46 2.03 -17.14
C SER A 286 18.72 1.88 -17.99
N LYS A 287 19.92 1.84 -17.38
CA LYS A 287 21.15 1.55 -18.15
C LYS A 287 21.19 0.08 -18.59
N SER A 288 20.85 -0.83 -17.68
CA SER A 288 20.85 -2.26 -17.95
C SER A 288 19.58 -2.94 -17.45
N ALA A 289 19.08 -3.90 -18.23
CA ALA A 289 17.90 -4.67 -17.89
C ALA A 289 18.12 -6.18 -18.07
N ARG A 290 17.60 -6.96 -17.12
CA ARG A 290 17.53 -8.42 -17.18
C ARG A 290 16.08 -8.85 -17.06
N VAL A 291 15.61 -9.62 -18.04
CA VAL A 291 14.24 -10.10 -18.10
C VAL A 291 14.23 -11.62 -18.17
N GLY A 292 13.53 -12.27 -17.24
CA GLY A 292 13.28 -13.71 -17.24
C GLY A 292 11.78 -13.97 -17.28
N ILE A 293 11.29 -14.65 -18.32
CA ILE A 293 9.88 -15.04 -18.38
C ILE A 293 9.74 -16.54 -18.57
N LEU A 294 8.96 -17.15 -17.69
CA LEU A 294 8.48 -18.52 -17.79
C LEU A 294 6.95 -18.49 -17.93
N GLY A 295 6.43 -18.84 -19.11
CA GLY A 295 5.00 -18.83 -19.41
C GLY A 295 4.63 -17.98 -20.62
N SER A 296 3.51 -17.27 -20.54
CA SER A 296 2.92 -16.46 -21.63
C SER A 296 2.83 -14.97 -21.30
N GLY A 297 3.41 -14.54 -20.17
CA GLY A 297 3.42 -13.15 -19.74
C GLY A 297 4.20 -12.21 -20.66
N SER A 298 4.07 -10.91 -20.39
CA SER A 298 4.73 -9.86 -21.16
C SER A 298 5.47 -8.85 -20.27
N ALA A 299 6.64 -8.41 -20.71
CA ALA A 299 7.40 -7.36 -20.03
C ALA A 299 7.60 -6.17 -20.98
N THR A 300 7.30 -4.95 -20.55
CA THR A 300 7.63 -3.72 -21.28
C THR A 300 8.58 -2.88 -20.43
N LEU A 301 9.67 -2.38 -21.03
CA LEU A 301 10.70 -1.60 -20.33
C LEU A 301 11.43 -0.61 -21.26
N GLN A 302 12.15 0.34 -20.67
CA GLN A 302 13.05 1.24 -21.40
C GLN A 302 14.50 1.06 -20.90
N THR A 303 15.42 0.80 -21.81
CA THR A 303 16.84 0.62 -21.47
C THR A 303 17.78 1.08 -22.57
N THR A 304 18.93 1.63 -22.19
CA THR A 304 19.85 2.33 -23.10
C THR A 304 21.11 1.55 -23.48
N GLU A 305 21.73 0.81 -22.56
CA GLU A 305 23.02 0.15 -22.83
C GLU A 305 22.83 -1.35 -23.12
N TRP A 306 22.26 -2.10 -22.17
CA TRP A 306 22.24 -3.56 -22.20
C TRP A 306 20.89 -4.17 -21.84
N LEU A 307 20.35 -5.00 -22.75
CA LEU A 307 19.18 -5.83 -22.48
C LEU A 307 19.53 -7.32 -22.59
N THR A 308 19.31 -8.08 -21.52
CA THR A 308 19.34 -9.55 -21.55
C THR A 308 17.96 -10.13 -21.30
N ALA A 309 17.45 -10.92 -22.24
CA ALA A 309 16.15 -11.56 -22.15
C ALA A 309 16.26 -13.09 -22.26
N GLY A 310 15.73 -13.79 -21.26
CA GLY A 310 15.55 -15.23 -21.26
C GLY A 310 14.06 -15.56 -21.16
N THR A 311 13.50 -16.17 -22.20
CA THR A 311 12.07 -16.52 -22.25
C THR A 311 11.89 -18.00 -22.52
N LEU A 312 11.00 -18.65 -21.79
CA LEU A 312 10.56 -20.02 -22.02
C LEU A 312 9.03 -20.05 -22.10
N GLY A 313 8.49 -20.43 -23.26
CA GLY A 313 7.06 -20.36 -23.58
C GLY A 313 6.76 -19.37 -24.71
N THR A 314 5.57 -18.77 -24.70
CA THR A 314 5.08 -17.81 -25.70
C THR A 314 5.20 -16.35 -25.25
N ALA A 315 6.04 -16.12 -24.24
CA ALA A 315 6.27 -14.82 -23.62
C ALA A 315 6.81 -13.76 -24.58
N ARG A 316 6.57 -12.50 -24.22
CA ARG A 316 7.01 -11.32 -25.00
C ARG A 316 7.79 -10.34 -24.13
N VAL A 317 8.89 -9.84 -24.67
CA VAL A 317 9.70 -8.80 -24.06
C VAL A 317 9.74 -7.63 -25.05
N ASN A 318 9.16 -6.51 -24.62
CA ASN A 318 9.04 -5.29 -25.38
C ASN A 318 10.00 -4.25 -24.82
N TYR A 319 10.67 -3.50 -25.69
CA TYR A 319 11.46 -2.33 -25.30
C TYR A 319 11.03 -1.09 -26.09
N LEU A 320 11.04 0.07 -25.43
CA LEU A 320 10.72 1.36 -26.04
C LEU A 320 11.91 1.94 -26.80
N GLU A 321 11.64 2.71 -27.85
CA GLU A 321 12.67 3.49 -28.57
C GLU A 321 12.96 4.84 -27.87
N PRO A 322 14.23 5.30 -27.84
CA PRO A 322 15.42 4.69 -28.41
C PRO A 322 15.84 3.40 -27.68
N GLY A 323 16.07 2.34 -28.47
CA GLY A 323 16.38 1.01 -27.94
C GLY A 323 17.83 0.86 -27.45
N PRO A 324 18.15 -0.24 -26.77
CA PRO A 324 19.46 -0.47 -26.20
C PRO A 324 20.56 -0.73 -27.23
N GLU A 325 21.79 -0.32 -26.92
CA GLU A 325 22.97 -0.58 -27.77
C GLU A 325 23.24 -2.07 -27.99
N ARG A 326 22.98 -2.90 -26.98
CA ARG A 326 23.26 -4.33 -27.02
C ARG A 326 22.10 -5.15 -26.48
N VAL A 327 21.62 -6.08 -27.30
CA VAL A 327 20.55 -7.01 -26.96
C VAL A 327 21.04 -8.45 -27.01
N ARG A 328 20.83 -9.21 -25.94
CA ARG A 328 21.13 -10.64 -25.85
C ARG A 328 19.88 -11.41 -25.46
N GLY A 329 19.36 -12.25 -26.35
CA GLY A 329 18.18 -13.06 -26.08
C GLY A 329 17.62 -13.71 -27.35
N SER A 330 16.52 -14.46 -27.20
CA SER A 330 15.80 -15.02 -28.34
C SER A 330 15.12 -13.92 -29.14
N THR A 331 15.45 -13.78 -30.43
CA THR A 331 14.87 -12.75 -31.30
C THR A 331 13.36 -12.90 -31.49
N SER A 332 12.81 -14.10 -31.35
CA SER A 332 11.37 -14.37 -31.50
C SER A 332 10.49 -13.79 -30.39
N SER A 333 11.06 -13.55 -29.20
CA SER A 333 10.35 -13.00 -28.04
C SER A 333 10.61 -11.52 -27.83
N LEU A 334 11.56 -10.92 -28.56
CA LEU A 334 11.94 -9.52 -28.45
C LEU A 334 11.21 -8.66 -29.48
N ARG A 335 10.61 -7.55 -29.05
CA ARG A 335 9.98 -6.56 -29.95
C ARG A 335 10.34 -5.14 -29.55
N ALA A 336 10.75 -4.33 -30.52
CA ALA A 336 10.76 -2.88 -30.37
C ALA A 336 9.32 -2.36 -30.46
N LEU A 337 8.92 -1.52 -29.52
CA LEU A 337 7.67 -0.78 -29.58
C LEU A 337 7.93 0.60 -30.19
N THR A 338 7.28 0.85 -31.32
CA THR A 338 7.37 2.13 -32.05
C THR A 338 6.60 3.24 -31.32
N ALA A 339 6.77 4.48 -31.78
CA ALA A 339 6.07 5.66 -31.25
C ALA A 339 4.53 5.53 -31.14
N ALA A 340 3.89 4.67 -31.95
CA ALA A 340 2.44 4.44 -31.85
C ALA A 340 2.04 3.67 -30.57
N ALA A 341 2.86 2.72 -30.13
CA ALA A 341 2.65 2.02 -28.85
C ALA A 341 2.96 2.93 -27.65
N LYS A 342 3.88 3.88 -27.83
CA LYS A 342 4.16 4.95 -26.87
C LYS A 342 2.94 5.86 -26.66
N ALA A 343 2.27 6.27 -27.74
CA ALA A 343 1.03 7.05 -27.65
C ALA A 343 -0.12 6.27 -26.96
N GLN A 344 -0.19 4.94 -27.13
CA GLN A 344 -1.13 4.12 -26.39
C GLN A 344 -0.81 4.10 -24.89
N HIS A 345 0.47 4.00 -24.51
CA HIS A 345 0.91 4.11 -23.11
C HIS A 345 0.53 5.46 -22.47
N GLU A 346 0.62 6.56 -23.23
CA GLU A 346 0.17 7.89 -22.78
C GLU A 346 -1.36 7.93 -22.56
N ASN A 347 -2.15 7.34 -23.47
CA ASN A 347 -3.61 7.26 -23.30
C ASN A 347 -4.02 6.40 -22.08
N GLU A 348 -3.25 5.36 -21.76
CA GLU A 348 -3.49 4.53 -20.57
C GLU A 348 -3.17 5.25 -19.25
N ARG A 349 -2.39 6.35 -19.28
CA ARG A 349 -2.06 7.15 -18.09
C ARG A 349 -3.29 7.78 -17.44
N ALA A 350 -4.25 8.24 -18.24
CA ALA A 350 -5.51 8.78 -17.72
C ALA A 350 -6.37 7.72 -17.00
N ALA A 351 -6.41 6.50 -17.54
CA ALA A 351 -7.10 5.37 -16.92
C ALA A 351 -6.43 4.95 -15.60
N ILE A 352 -5.10 5.04 -15.53
CA ILE A 352 -4.33 4.81 -14.30
C ILE A 352 -4.67 5.85 -13.25
N ALA A 353 -4.64 7.15 -13.60
CA ALA A 353 -4.98 8.22 -12.68
C ALA A 353 -6.41 8.05 -12.12
N ALA A 354 -7.38 7.66 -12.96
CA ALA A 354 -8.73 7.34 -12.53
C ALA A 354 -8.77 6.15 -11.56
N ALA A 355 -8.06 5.05 -11.86
CA ALA A 355 -7.99 3.87 -10.99
C ALA A 355 -7.29 4.13 -9.66
N MET A 356 -6.43 5.15 -9.60
CA MET A 356 -5.68 5.55 -8.41
C MET A 356 -6.41 6.57 -7.54
N THR A 357 -7.59 7.03 -7.96
CA THR A 357 -8.42 7.95 -7.15
C THR A 357 -8.86 7.23 -5.88
N PRO A 358 -8.38 7.65 -4.69
CA PRO A 358 -8.79 7.02 -3.45
C PRO A 358 -10.28 7.32 -3.19
N PRO A 359 -11.02 6.41 -2.53
CA PRO A 359 -12.34 6.76 -2.00
C PRO A 359 -12.26 7.96 -1.06
N THR A 360 -13.40 8.59 -0.79
CA THR A 360 -13.56 9.59 0.28
C THR A 360 -14.14 8.94 1.53
N ARG A 361 -14.08 9.62 2.69
CA ARG A 361 -14.59 9.06 3.95
C ARG A 361 -16.09 8.80 3.87
N GLU A 362 -16.81 9.66 3.15
CA GLU A 362 -18.23 9.60 2.89
C GLU A 362 -18.60 8.34 2.11
N SER A 363 -17.73 7.91 1.18
CA SER A 363 -17.91 6.67 0.41
C SER A 363 -18.02 5.41 1.28
N ALA A 364 -17.59 5.45 2.56
CA ALA A 364 -17.81 4.35 3.50
C ALA A 364 -19.31 4.11 3.79
N PHE A 365 -20.15 5.13 3.60
CA PHE A 365 -21.59 5.13 3.90
C PHE A 365 -22.47 5.17 2.64
N GLU A 366 -21.86 5.27 1.46
CA GLU A 366 -22.52 5.18 0.17
C GLU A 366 -22.73 3.72 -0.20
N GLY A 367 -23.93 3.35 -0.67
CA GLY A 367 -24.31 1.96 -0.96
C GLY A 367 -23.63 1.34 -2.19
N THR A 368 -22.54 1.92 -2.69
CA THR A 368 -22.05 1.74 -4.07
C THR A 368 -20.69 1.03 -4.21
N GLY A 369 -20.03 0.52 -3.16
CA GLY A 369 -18.78 -0.21 -3.46
C GLY A 369 -17.91 -0.82 -2.36
N TYR A 370 -18.34 -0.80 -1.09
CA TYR A 370 -17.54 -1.32 0.02
C TYR A 370 -18.37 -2.29 0.87
N ASN A 371 -18.88 -3.34 0.24
CA ASN A 371 -19.50 -4.44 0.98
C ASN A 371 -18.53 -4.91 2.07
N LEU A 372 -19.05 -5.13 3.28
CA LEU A 372 -18.28 -5.68 4.38
C LEU A 372 -18.01 -7.16 4.09
N ASN A 373 -16.95 -7.42 3.33
CA ASN A 373 -16.47 -8.77 3.09
C ASN A 373 -15.77 -9.25 4.36
N ARG A 374 -16.37 -10.25 5.02
CA ARG A 374 -15.73 -10.93 6.15
C ARG A 374 -14.55 -11.78 5.65
N TRP A 375 -13.50 -11.89 6.47
CA TRP A 375 -12.22 -12.58 6.26
C TRP A 375 -12.00 -13.44 5.03
#